data_AF-A0A8T0XX31-F1
#
_entry.id   AF-A0A8T0XX31-F1
#
_cell.length_a   1.000
_cell.length_b   1.000
_cell.length_c   1.000
_cell.angle_alpha   90.00
_cell.angle_beta   90.00
_cell.angle_gamma   90.00
#
_symmetry.space_group_name_H-M   'P 1'
#
loop_
_entity.id
_entity.type
_entity.pdbx_description
1 polymer ?
#
loop_
_entity_poly.entity_id
_entity_poly.type
_entity_poly.pdbx_seq_one_letter_code
_entity_poly.pdbx_strand_id
1 'polypeptide(L)'
;MGSTAPPPPMEGWVAPLLAGAEEYVRDSIHSSLGLPVSDRSLRLKLLASEEQRHRLQDHIFSLEEDLRAAQRRIDLLKAEAAMNAAGLRRCVEDKEALATAYAQLNAKCAKECDLYERDLERAMDSCDELGRENNDLRARLHQNAHLEALTARVQELENDKETLKTNLATAEAEVITLSEDNRVLDEENKRLLGLLEKERQRRSERKKSASTSTKQNKRKSSSLRDGSPALDFGATDSSRHPLSPLPHNSPDYRAHKK
;
A
#
# COMPACT_ATOMS: atom_id res chain seq x y z
N MET A 1 -78.03 15.89 -114.22
CA MET A 1 -77.35 17.17 -113.94
C MET A 1 -76.08 16.87 -113.16
N GLY A 2 -74.96 17.49 -113.52
CA GLY A 2 -73.64 17.27 -112.91
C GLY A 2 -72.69 16.52 -113.85
N SER A 3 -72.14 17.26 -114.81
CA SER A 3 -71.22 16.79 -115.85
C SER A 3 -69.77 17.02 -115.43
N THR A 4 -68.88 16.07 -115.79
CA THR A 4 -67.43 16.24 -116.11
C THR A 4 -66.50 16.70 -114.97
N ALA A 5 -65.28 16.16 -114.77
CA ALA A 5 -64.30 15.57 -115.69
C ALA A 5 -63.37 14.57 -114.94
N PRO A 6 -62.64 13.67 -115.64
CA PRO A 6 -61.76 12.67 -115.01
C PRO A 6 -60.41 13.29 -114.60
N PRO A 7 -59.71 12.72 -113.60
CA PRO A 7 -58.39 13.18 -113.19
C PRO A 7 -57.33 12.83 -114.25
N PRO A 8 -56.26 13.65 -114.38
CA PRO A 8 -55.19 13.41 -115.34
C PRO A 8 -54.35 12.18 -114.94
N PRO A 9 -53.66 11.53 -115.90
CA PRO A 9 -52.80 10.39 -115.61
C PRO A 9 -51.60 10.83 -114.77
N MET A 10 -51.33 10.10 -113.69
CA MET A 10 -50.10 10.16 -112.90
C MET A 10 -48.95 9.56 -113.70
N GLU A 11 -48.51 10.24 -114.74
CA GLU A 11 -47.25 9.96 -115.43
C GLU A 11 -46.17 10.90 -114.93
N GLY A 12 -45.02 10.34 -114.55
CA GLY A 12 -43.76 11.08 -114.65
C GLY A 12 -42.91 11.27 -113.40
N TRP A 13 -43.18 10.62 -112.26
CA TRP A 13 -42.38 10.86 -111.05
C TRP A 13 -41.42 9.73 -110.65
N VAL A 14 -41.41 8.60 -111.38
CA VAL A 14 -40.55 7.44 -111.06
C VAL A 14 -39.27 7.37 -111.93
N ALA A 15 -39.21 8.13 -113.03
CA ALA A 15 -38.15 8.00 -114.03
C ALA A 15 -36.75 8.57 -113.66
N PRO A 16 -36.57 9.62 -112.83
CA PRO A 16 -35.23 10.19 -112.63
C PRO A 16 -34.26 9.30 -111.85
N LEU A 17 -34.79 8.44 -110.96
CA LEU A 17 -33.99 7.61 -110.06
C LEU A 17 -33.46 6.33 -110.73
N LEU A 18 -34.23 5.75 -111.66
CA LEU A 18 -33.86 4.48 -112.32
C LEU A 18 -32.78 4.68 -113.41
N ALA A 19 -32.84 5.78 -114.16
CA ALA A 19 -31.87 6.08 -115.22
C ALA A 19 -30.45 6.33 -114.69
N GLY A 20 -30.31 6.96 -113.52
CA GLY A 20 -29.01 7.21 -112.89
C GLY A 20 -28.34 5.92 -112.37
N ALA A 21 -29.13 4.94 -111.93
CA ALA A 21 -28.61 3.65 -111.46
C ALA A 21 -28.10 2.77 -112.62
N GLU A 22 -28.81 2.73 -113.76
CA GLU A 22 -28.34 2.00 -114.95
C GLU A 22 -27.08 2.62 -115.57
N GLU A 23 -26.96 3.94 -115.55
CA GLU A 23 -25.78 4.66 -116.04
C GLU A 23 -24.57 4.45 -115.11
N TYR A 24 -24.79 4.41 -113.79
CA TYR A 24 -23.76 4.05 -112.82
C TYR A 24 -23.26 2.61 -113.01
N VAL A 25 -24.17 1.64 -113.21
CA VAL A 25 -23.82 0.23 -113.46
C VAL A 25 -23.07 0.10 -114.79
N ARG A 26 -23.53 0.76 -115.85
CA ARG A 26 -22.87 0.79 -117.15
C ARG A 26 -21.46 1.37 -117.06
N ASP A 27 -21.30 2.52 -116.42
CA ASP A 27 -20.01 3.20 -116.26
C ASP A 27 -19.06 2.45 -115.32
N SER A 28 -19.60 1.70 -114.35
CA SER A 28 -18.83 0.78 -113.50
C SER A 28 -18.26 -0.38 -114.32
N ILE A 29 -19.05 -0.99 -115.21
CA ILE A 29 -18.62 -2.03 -116.14
C ILE A 29 -17.58 -1.49 -117.13
N HIS A 30 -17.79 -0.31 -117.71
CA HIS A 30 -16.80 0.34 -118.60
C HIS A 30 -15.48 0.60 -117.88
N SER A 31 -15.53 1.07 -116.64
CA SER A 31 -14.36 1.29 -115.80
C SER A 31 -13.61 -0.01 -115.50
N SER A 32 -14.29 -1.14 -115.24
CA SER A 32 -13.66 -2.44 -115.01
C SER A 32 -13.04 -3.06 -116.28
N LEU A 33 -13.55 -2.68 -117.46
CA LEU A 33 -13.05 -3.12 -118.77
C LEU A 33 -11.98 -2.18 -119.37
N GLY A 34 -11.58 -1.12 -118.66
CA GLY A 34 -10.59 -0.15 -119.10
C GLY A 34 -11.08 0.84 -120.18
N LEU A 35 -12.40 0.95 -120.36
CA LEU A 35 -13.03 1.88 -121.31
C LEU A 35 -13.21 3.28 -120.70
N PRO A 36 -13.25 4.35 -121.52
CA PRO A 36 -13.41 5.72 -121.02
C PRO A 36 -14.74 5.90 -120.28
N VAL A 37 -14.65 6.42 -119.05
CA VAL A 37 -15.82 6.69 -118.20
C VAL A 37 -16.47 8.02 -118.63
N SER A 38 -17.79 8.13 -118.51
CA SER A 38 -18.50 9.37 -118.81
C SER A 38 -18.06 10.51 -117.88
N ASP A 39 -18.00 11.75 -118.41
CA ASP A 39 -17.68 12.96 -117.63
C ASP A 39 -18.63 13.14 -116.43
N ARG A 40 -19.90 12.75 -116.61
CA ARG A 40 -20.91 12.81 -115.54
C ARG A 40 -20.57 11.90 -114.37
N SER A 41 -20.17 10.65 -114.63
CA SER A 41 -19.81 9.68 -113.58
C SER A 41 -18.54 10.09 -112.83
N LEU A 42 -17.55 10.66 -113.53
CA LEU A 42 -16.36 11.24 -112.89
C LEU A 42 -16.72 12.39 -111.95
N ARG A 43 -17.58 13.33 -112.38
CA ARG A 43 -18.03 14.45 -111.53
C ARG A 43 -18.80 13.98 -110.29
N LEU A 44 -19.66 12.97 -110.43
CA LEU A 44 -20.38 12.39 -109.28
C LEU A 44 -19.42 11.71 -108.29
N LYS A 45 -18.45 10.92 -108.78
CA LYS A 45 -17.43 10.30 -107.92
C LYS A 45 -16.56 11.35 -107.22
N LEU A 46 -16.22 12.45 -107.91
CA LEU A 46 -15.48 13.57 -107.32
C LEU A 46 -16.27 14.17 -106.16
N LEU A 47 -17.54 14.55 -106.38
CA LEU A 47 -18.41 15.09 -105.33
C LEU A 47 -18.58 14.14 -104.14
N ALA A 48 -18.81 12.85 -104.39
CA ALA A 48 -18.93 11.84 -103.34
C ALA A 48 -17.63 11.69 -102.53
N SER A 49 -16.47 11.73 -103.21
CA SER A 49 -15.16 11.67 -102.54
C SER A 49 -14.87 12.94 -101.72
N GLU A 50 -15.30 14.11 -102.20
CA GLU A 50 -15.16 15.39 -101.49
C GLU A 50 -16.03 15.41 -100.23
N GLU A 51 -17.28 14.97 -100.32
CA GLU A 51 -18.17 14.83 -99.16
C GLU A 51 -17.62 13.83 -98.14
N GLN A 52 -17.12 12.68 -98.60
CA GLN A 52 -16.49 11.70 -97.71
C GLN A 52 -15.24 12.27 -97.04
N ARG A 53 -14.41 13.04 -97.76
CA ARG A 53 -13.24 13.73 -97.20
C ARG A 53 -13.63 14.71 -96.11
N HIS A 54 -14.70 15.49 -96.30
CA HIS A 54 -15.21 16.41 -95.28
C HIS A 54 -15.68 15.67 -94.01
N ARG A 55 -16.48 14.60 -94.15
CA ARG A 55 -16.91 13.79 -93.00
C ARG A 55 -15.74 13.18 -92.22
N LEU A 56 -14.71 12.70 -92.93
CA LEU A 56 -13.49 12.18 -92.31
C LEU A 56 -12.73 13.28 -91.57
N GLN A 57 -12.63 14.49 -92.16
CA GLN A 57 -12.00 15.64 -91.49
C GLN A 57 -12.72 16.00 -90.20
N ASP A 58 -14.04 16.09 -90.22
CA ASP A 58 -14.85 16.38 -89.01
C ASP A 58 -14.63 15.31 -87.93
N HIS A 59 -14.57 14.03 -88.34
CA HIS A 59 -14.29 12.94 -87.40
C HIS A 59 -12.88 13.02 -86.80
N ILE A 60 -11.87 13.36 -87.60
CA ILE A 60 -10.50 13.58 -87.12
C ILE A 60 -10.48 14.70 -86.08
N PHE A 61 -11.14 15.83 -86.34
CA PHE A 61 -11.20 16.94 -85.39
C PHE A 61 -11.87 16.54 -84.07
N SER A 62 -12.97 15.79 -84.12
CA SER A 62 -13.63 15.25 -82.92
C SER A 62 -12.70 14.34 -82.12
N LEU A 63 -12.01 13.41 -82.78
CA LEU A 63 -11.09 12.49 -82.13
C LEU A 63 -9.89 13.21 -81.50
N GLU A 64 -9.37 14.25 -82.15
CA GLU A 64 -8.29 15.08 -81.61
C GLU A 64 -8.72 15.84 -80.36
N GLU A 65 -9.97 16.30 -80.30
CA GLU A 65 -10.52 16.95 -79.11
C GLU A 65 -10.69 15.94 -77.96
N ASP A 66 -11.25 14.77 -78.24
CA ASP A 66 -11.40 13.68 -77.27
C ASP A 66 -10.04 13.21 -76.73
N LEU A 67 -9.03 13.06 -77.59
CA LEU A 67 -7.66 12.71 -77.20
C LEU A 67 -7.08 13.77 -76.26
N ARG A 68 -7.24 15.05 -76.59
CA ARG A 68 -6.77 16.16 -75.73
C ARG A 68 -7.52 16.18 -74.40
N ALA A 69 -8.83 15.90 -74.39
CA ALA A 69 -9.61 15.82 -73.17
C ALA A 69 -9.18 14.65 -72.28
N ALA A 70 -8.97 13.47 -72.87
CA ALA A 70 -8.47 12.28 -72.17
C ALA A 70 -7.08 12.53 -71.58
N GLN A 71 -6.18 13.18 -72.34
CA GLN A 71 -4.83 13.51 -71.86
C GLN A 71 -4.87 14.44 -70.64
N ARG A 72 -5.68 15.51 -70.68
CA ARG A 72 -5.87 16.40 -69.52
C ARG A 72 -6.38 15.64 -68.29
N ARG A 73 -7.29 14.68 -68.49
CA ARG A 73 -7.82 13.86 -67.40
C ARG A 73 -6.75 12.95 -66.80
N ILE A 74 -5.91 12.35 -67.63
CA ILE A 74 -4.77 11.54 -67.18
C ILE A 74 -3.82 12.39 -66.32
N ASP A 75 -3.51 13.61 -66.75
CA ASP A 75 -2.57 14.48 -66.04
C ASP A 75 -3.13 14.91 -64.67
N LEU A 76 -4.44 15.21 -64.59
CA LEU A 76 -5.12 15.48 -63.31
C LEU A 76 -5.05 14.29 -62.37
N LEU A 77 -5.37 13.09 -62.85
CA LEU A 77 -5.33 11.86 -62.04
C LEU A 77 -3.91 11.55 -61.56
N LYS A 78 -2.89 11.80 -62.39
CA LYS A 78 -1.48 11.64 -61.99
C LYS A 78 -1.10 12.62 -60.88
N ALA A 79 -1.51 13.89 -60.99
CA ALA A 79 -1.25 14.89 -59.96
C ALA A 79 -1.95 14.54 -58.63
N GLU A 80 -3.21 14.11 -58.69
CA GLU A 80 -3.97 13.66 -57.53
C GLU A 80 -3.33 12.43 -56.87
N ALA A 81 -2.97 11.42 -57.66
CA ALA A 81 -2.28 10.23 -57.16
C ALA A 81 -0.93 10.57 -56.51
N ALA A 82 -0.17 11.51 -57.08
CA ALA A 82 1.10 11.96 -56.52
C ALA A 82 0.93 12.67 -55.16
N MET A 83 -0.07 13.54 -55.04
CA MET A 83 -0.42 14.21 -53.78
C MET A 83 -0.88 13.21 -52.72
N ASN A 84 -1.77 12.28 -53.08
CA ASN A 84 -2.25 11.24 -52.18
C ASN A 84 -1.11 10.34 -51.69
N ALA A 85 -0.20 9.94 -52.59
CA ALA A 85 0.97 9.15 -52.23
C ALA A 85 1.91 9.91 -51.26
N ALA A 86 2.11 11.21 -51.47
CA ALA A 86 2.90 12.04 -50.55
C ALA A 86 2.23 12.19 -49.19
N GLY A 87 0.92 12.42 -49.15
CA GLY A 87 0.15 12.49 -47.90
C GLY A 87 0.18 11.18 -47.11
N LEU A 88 0.05 10.04 -47.80
CA LEU A 88 0.13 8.73 -47.16
C LEU A 88 1.53 8.46 -46.58
N ARG A 89 2.60 8.79 -47.31
CA ARG A 89 3.98 8.67 -46.81
C ARG A 89 4.17 9.45 -45.51
N ARG A 90 3.78 10.73 -45.50
CA ARG A 90 3.87 11.56 -44.30
C ARG A 90 3.07 11.00 -43.12
N CYS A 91 1.87 10.49 -43.38
CA CYS A 91 1.05 9.85 -42.35
C CYS A 91 1.72 8.60 -41.76
N VAL A 92 2.42 7.81 -42.58
CA VAL A 92 3.20 6.65 -42.11
C VAL A 92 4.38 7.11 -41.26
N GLU A 93 5.16 8.08 -41.73
CA GLU A 93 6.28 8.65 -40.99
C GLU A 93 5.86 9.21 -39.62
N ASP A 94 4.76 9.97 -39.57
CA ASP A 94 4.20 10.50 -38.32
C ASP A 94 3.74 9.39 -37.36
N LYS A 95 3.13 8.32 -37.89
CA LYS A 95 2.72 7.14 -37.09
C LYS A 95 3.92 6.39 -36.54
N GLU A 96 4.97 6.20 -37.34
CA GLU A 96 6.21 5.55 -36.90
C GLU A 96 6.90 6.38 -35.83
N ALA A 97 7.01 7.70 -36.03
CA ALA A 97 7.55 8.62 -35.03
C ALA A 97 6.75 8.55 -33.71
N LEU A 98 5.42 8.57 -33.79
CA LEU A 98 4.56 8.45 -32.62
C LEU A 98 4.74 7.09 -31.91
N ALA A 99 4.81 5.99 -32.65
CA ALA A 99 5.05 4.65 -32.09
C ALA A 99 6.39 4.59 -31.33
N THR A 100 7.46 5.19 -31.89
CA THR A 100 8.75 5.26 -31.18
C THR A 100 8.68 6.10 -29.92
N ALA A 101 7.96 7.23 -29.93
CA ALA A 101 7.77 8.07 -28.75
C ALA A 101 6.99 7.32 -27.65
N TYR A 102 5.95 6.58 -28.01
CA TYR A 102 5.21 5.72 -27.06
C TYR A 102 6.11 4.63 -26.47
N ALA A 103 6.92 3.96 -27.28
CA ALA A 103 7.85 2.94 -26.78
C ALA A 103 8.87 3.53 -25.80
N GLN A 104 9.41 4.71 -26.09
CA GLN A 104 10.32 5.42 -25.19
C GLN A 104 9.65 5.84 -23.88
N LEU A 105 8.42 6.36 -23.95
CA LEU A 105 7.66 6.74 -22.76
C LEU A 105 7.36 5.53 -21.89
N ASN A 106 6.91 4.42 -22.49
CA ASN A 106 6.66 3.17 -21.78
C ASN A 106 7.93 2.63 -21.12
N ALA A 107 9.08 2.68 -21.81
CA ALA A 107 10.36 2.27 -21.25
C ALA A 107 10.81 3.16 -20.08
N LYS A 108 10.49 4.47 -20.10
CA LYS A 108 10.75 5.37 -18.97
C LYS A 108 9.84 5.06 -17.79
N CYS A 109 8.54 4.92 -18.01
CA CYS A 109 7.58 4.59 -16.96
C CYS A 109 7.90 3.24 -16.29
N ALA A 110 8.27 2.22 -17.08
CA ALA A 110 8.70 0.93 -16.53
C ALA A 110 9.91 1.08 -15.59
N LYS A 111 10.93 1.86 -15.99
CA LYS A 111 12.09 2.13 -15.13
C LYS A 111 11.72 2.86 -13.84
N GLU A 112 10.82 3.84 -13.91
CA GLU A 112 10.33 4.55 -12.74
C GLU A 112 9.58 3.62 -11.79
N CYS A 113 8.70 2.76 -12.30
CA CYS A 113 8.05 1.71 -11.51
C CYS A 113 9.07 0.81 -10.82
N ASP A 114 10.08 0.32 -11.54
CA ASP A 114 11.12 -0.52 -10.95
C ASP A 114 11.94 0.20 -9.86
N LEU A 115 12.10 1.53 -9.96
CA LEU A 115 12.80 2.32 -8.94
C LEU A 115 11.93 2.47 -7.69
N TYR A 116 10.64 2.77 -7.85
CA TYR A 116 9.70 2.87 -6.73
C TYR A 116 9.56 1.55 -5.98
N GLU A 117 9.54 0.42 -6.68
CA GLU A 117 9.53 -0.91 -6.06
C GLU A 117 10.78 -1.14 -5.20
N ARG A 118 11.98 -0.81 -5.72
CA ARG A 118 13.23 -0.94 -4.95
C ARG A 118 13.33 0.02 -3.77
N ASP A 119 12.77 1.22 -3.88
CA ASP A 119 12.72 2.16 -2.76
C ASP A 119 11.80 1.64 -1.65
N LEU A 120 10.66 1.05 -2.04
CA LEU A 120 9.73 0.43 -1.10
C LEU A 120 10.37 -0.77 -0.38
N GLU A 121 11.03 -1.66 -1.13
CA GLU A 121 11.76 -2.81 -0.55
C GLU A 121 12.82 -2.35 0.45
N ARG A 122 13.64 -1.35 0.10
CA ARG A 122 14.64 -0.78 1.02
C ARG A 122 14.03 -0.18 2.28
N ALA A 123 12.88 0.49 2.14
CA ALA A 123 12.18 1.03 3.31
C ALA A 123 11.64 -0.09 4.22
N MET A 124 11.12 -1.17 3.64
CA MET A 124 10.67 -2.35 4.39
C MET A 124 11.82 -3.02 5.14
N ASP A 125 12.94 -3.27 4.47
CA ASP A 125 14.14 -3.86 5.09
C ASP A 125 14.65 -3.00 6.26
N SER A 126 14.65 -1.68 6.09
CA SER A 126 15.03 -0.74 7.15
C SER A 126 14.08 -0.79 8.36
N CYS A 127 12.77 -0.91 8.12
CA CYS A 127 11.80 -1.09 9.20
C CYS A 127 12.03 -2.41 9.96
N ASP A 128 12.35 -3.49 9.25
CA ASP A 128 12.65 -4.78 9.86
C ASP A 128 13.94 -4.74 10.71
N GLU A 129 14.98 -4.07 10.22
CA GLU A 129 16.22 -3.82 10.97
C GLU A 129 15.96 -3.03 12.26
N LEU A 130 15.25 -1.90 12.15
CA LEU A 130 14.87 -1.09 13.32
C LEU A 130 14.00 -1.90 14.31
N GLY A 131 13.13 -2.78 13.81
CA GLY A 131 12.34 -3.69 14.62
C GLY A 131 13.23 -4.67 15.43
N ARG A 132 14.25 -5.24 14.80
CA ARG A 132 15.23 -6.11 15.48
C ARG A 132 16.03 -5.34 16.53
N GLU A 133 16.56 -4.17 16.18
CA GLU A 133 17.30 -3.31 17.12
C GLU A 133 16.44 -2.90 18.32
N ASN A 134 15.16 -2.56 18.10
CA ASN A 134 14.24 -2.20 19.19
C ASN A 134 14.03 -3.37 20.16
N ASN A 135 13.87 -4.59 19.63
CA ASN A 135 13.72 -5.78 20.46
C ASN A 135 15.00 -6.07 21.26
N ASP A 136 16.17 -5.92 20.65
CA ASP A 136 17.45 -6.09 21.35
C ASP A 136 17.63 -5.05 22.46
N LEU A 137 17.29 -3.79 22.21
CA LEU A 137 17.32 -2.73 23.22
C LEU A 137 16.37 -3.01 24.38
N ARG A 138 15.14 -3.48 24.09
CA ARG A 138 14.19 -3.90 25.13
C ARG A 138 14.74 -5.05 25.97
N ALA A 139 15.36 -6.05 25.34
CA ALA A 139 15.99 -7.16 26.05
C ALA A 139 17.12 -6.68 26.99
N ARG A 140 17.98 -5.76 26.51
CA ARG A 140 19.04 -5.15 27.33
C ARG A 140 18.46 -4.32 28.49
N LEU A 141 17.41 -3.55 28.26
CA LEU A 141 16.73 -2.79 29.32
C LEU A 141 16.16 -3.72 30.40
N HIS A 142 15.53 -4.83 30.01
CA HIS A 142 15.05 -5.82 30.98
C HIS A 142 16.19 -6.46 31.79
N GLN A 143 17.31 -6.77 31.15
CA GLN A 143 18.49 -7.28 31.84
C GLN A 143 19.05 -6.25 32.83
N ASN A 144 19.15 -4.98 32.42
CA ASN A 144 19.60 -3.91 33.30
C ASN A 144 18.68 -3.73 34.51
N ALA A 145 17.36 -3.71 34.31
CA ALA A 145 16.39 -3.63 35.40
C ALA A 145 16.52 -4.82 36.37
N HIS A 146 16.79 -6.02 35.85
CA HIS A 146 17.06 -7.20 36.68
C HIS A 146 18.37 -7.05 37.48
N LEU A 147 19.44 -6.53 36.87
CA LEU A 147 20.70 -6.26 37.57
C LEU A 147 20.53 -5.19 38.66
N GLU A 148 19.76 -4.13 38.40
CA GLU A 148 19.41 -3.11 39.40
C GLU A 148 18.66 -3.72 40.59
N ALA A 149 17.67 -4.59 40.33
CA ALA A 149 16.94 -5.28 41.39
C ALA A 149 17.84 -6.19 42.24
N LEU A 150 18.75 -6.94 41.59
CA LEU A 150 19.74 -7.75 42.31
C LEU A 150 20.70 -6.89 43.13
N THR A 151 21.14 -5.75 42.58
CA THR A 151 22.04 -4.82 43.28
C THR A 151 21.35 -4.24 44.52
N ALA A 152 20.09 -3.84 44.42
CA ALA A 152 19.29 -3.38 45.55
C ALA A 152 19.15 -4.47 46.62
N ARG A 153 18.91 -5.72 46.23
CA ARG A 153 18.80 -6.85 47.17
C ARG A 153 20.11 -7.15 47.88
N VAL A 154 21.25 -7.06 47.18
CA VAL A 154 22.58 -7.20 47.80
C VAL A 154 22.79 -6.10 48.85
N GLN A 155 22.46 -4.85 48.51
CA GLN A 155 22.59 -3.73 49.46
C GLN A 155 21.73 -3.91 50.71
N GLU A 156 20.50 -4.42 50.55
CA GLU A 156 19.61 -4.74 51.66
C GLU A 156 20.20 -5.83 52.57
N LEU A 157 20.70 -6.92 51.98
CA LEU A 157 21.35 -8.00 52.74
C LEU A 157 22.62 -7.53 53.44
N GLU A 158 23.38 -6.61 52.85
CA GLU A 158 24.53 -5.99 53.50
C GLU A 158 24.12 -5.16 54.72
N ASN A 159 23.05 -4.37 54.60
CA ASN A 159 22.51 -3.60 55.73
C ASN A 159 22.01 -4.52 56.86
N ASP A 160 21.27 -5.59 56.51
CA ASP A 160 20.79 -6.58 57.47
C ASP A 160 21.96 -7.28 58.17
N LYS A 161 23.00 -7.66 57.42
CA LYS A 161 24.22 -8.26 57.96
C LYS A 161 24.92 -7.34 58.97
N GLU A 162 25.10 -6.07 58.65
CA GLU A 162 25.73 -5.12 59.58
C GLU A 162 24.86 -4.91 60.83
N THR A 163 23.54 -4.83 60.68
CA THR A 163 22.60 -4.75 61.81
C THR A 163 22.67 -5.99 62.72
N LEU A 164 22.75 -7.18 62.14
CA LEU A 164 22.88 -8.42 62.92
C LEU A 164 24.22 -8.48 63.66
N LYS A 165 25.32 -7.99 63.06
CA LYS A 165 26.61 -7.90 63.75
C LYS A 165 26.56 -6.97 64.96
N THR A 166 25.94 -5.78 64.82
CA THR A 166 25.82 -4.85 65.96
C THR A 166 24.98 -5.47 67.08
N ASN A 167 23.86 -6.10 66.73
CA ASN A 167 23.01 -6.77 67.71
C ASN A 167 23.73 -7.92 68.43
N LEU A 168 24.52 -8.71 67.70
CA LEU A 168 25.34 -9.77 68.29
C LEU A 168 26.35 -9.20 69.29
N ALA A 169 27.10 -8.16 68.90
CA ALA A 169 28.07 -7.52 69.80
C ALA A 169 27.41 -6.93 71.06
N THR A 170 26.21 -6.34 70.92
CA THR A 170 25.42 -5.86 72.06
C THR A 170 24.99 -7.01 72.97
N ALA A 171 24.46 -8.11 72.40
CA ALA A 171 24.04 -9.28 73.16
C ALA A 171 25.23 -9.92 73.90
N GLU A 172 26.41 -10.01 73.26
CA GLU A 172 27.63 -10.49 73.90
C GLU A 172 28.05 -9.61 75.08
N ALA A 173 27.97 -8.27 74.95
CA ALA A 173 28.26 -7.34 76.03
C ALA A 173 27.26 -7.45 77.20
N GLU A 174 25.96 -7.60 76.91
CA GLU A 174 24.93 -7.82 77.93
C GLU A 174 25.14 -9.14 78.70
N VAL A 175 25.58 -10.21 78.03
CA VAL A 175 25.91 -11.47 78.70
C VAL A 175 27.08 -11.29 79.67
N ILE A 176 28.10 -10.52 79.29
CA ILE A 176 29.25 -10.22 80.16
C ILE A 176 28.79 -9.48 81.41
N THR A 177 28.05 -8.36 81.26
CA THR A 177 27.58 -7.58 82.40
C THR A 177 26.67 -8.39 83.32
N LEU A 178 25.72 -9.15 82.76
CA LEU A 178 24.85 -10.04 83.54
C LEU A 178 25.65 -11.12 84.29
N SER A 179 26.74 -11.64 83.70
CA SER A 179 27.59 -12.63 84.38
C SER A 179 28.36 -12.03 85.56
N GLU A 180 28.80 -10.76 85.43
CA GLU A 180 29.46 -10.02 86.51
C GLU A 180 28.48 -9.68 87.63
N ASP A 181 27.28 -9.21 87.29
CA ASP A 181 26.20 -8.95 88.25
C ASP A 181 25.81 -10.22 89.00
N ASN A 182 25.64 -11.34 88.29
CA ASN A 182 25.37 -12.64 88.91
C ASN A 182 26.49 -13.07 89.86
N ARG A 183 27.76 -12.84 89.50
CA ARG A 183 28.90 -13.11 90.38
C ARG A 183 28.83 -12.29 91.68
N VAL A 184 28.53 -10.99 91.57
CA VAL A 184 28.39 -10.11 92.74
C VAL A 184 27.20 -10.54 93.63
N LEU A 185 26.06 -10.86 93.01
CA LEU A 185 24.89 -11.38 93.72
C LEU A 185 25.19 -12.71 94.42
N ASP A 186 25.95 -13.61 93.79
CA ASP A 186 26.38 -14.87 94.41
C ASP A 186 27.29 -14.65 95.62
N GLU A 187 28.22 -13.69 95.55
CA GLU A 187 29.09 -13.31 96.67
C GLU A 187 28.27 -12.74 97.84
N GLU A 188 27.33 -11.84 97.57
CA GLU A 188 26.45 -11.28 98.61
C GLU A 188 25.49 -12.33 99.18
N ASN A 189 24.93 -13.21 98.34
CA ASN A 189 24.11 -14.34 98.79
C ASN A 189 24.90 -15.27 99.71
N LYS A 190 26.14 -15.63 99.36
CA LYS A 190 27.04 -16.42 100.23
C LYS A 190 27.30 -15.69 101.56
N ARG A 191 27.55 -14.39 101.53
CA ARG A 191 27.76 -13.56 102.71
C ARG A 191 26.52 -13.52 103.62
N LEU A 192 25.33 -13.29 103.05
CA LEU A 192 24.06 -13.28 103.77
C LEU A 192 23.72 -14.65 104.37
N LEU A 193 23.93 -15.73 103.63
CA LEU A 193 23.79 -17.10 104.15
C LEU A 193 24.72 -17.34 105.34
N GLY A 194 25.99 -16.93 105.24
CA GLY A 194 26.94 -17.03 106.35
C GLY A 194 26.52 -16.20 107.58
N LEU A 195 25.94 -15.02 107.40
CA LEU A 195 25.38 -14.22 108.50
C LEU A 195 24.16 -14.91 109.14
N LEU A 196 23.27 -15.48 108.31
CA LEU A 196 22.08 -16.18 108.76
C LEU A 196 22.41 -17.47 109.52
N GLU A 197 23.42 -18.22 109.09
CA GLU A 197 23.96 -19.37 109.83
C GLU A 197 24.54 -18.95 111.18
N LYS A 198 25.37 -17.89 111.21
CA LYS A 198 25.89 -17.32 112.48
C LYS A 198 24.77 -16.87 113.42
N GLU A 199 23.72 -16.23 112.89
CA GLU A 199 22.56 -15.81 113.68
C GLU A 199 21.73 -17.01 114.17
N ARG A 200 21.55 -18.05 113.35
CA ARG A 200 20.94 -19.32 113.77
C ARG A 200 21.76 -19.98 114.88
N GLN A 201 23.08 -19.96 114.78
CA GLN A 201 24.00 -20.50 115.79
C GLN A 201 23.90 -19.70 117.10
N ARG A 202 23.91 -18.36 117.03
CA ARG A 202 23.66 -17.47 118.19
C ARG A 202 22.29 -17.65 118.81
N ARG A 203 21.23 -17.87 118.01
CA ARG A 203 19.89 -18.20 118.52
C ARG A 203 19.82 -19.60 119.13
N SER A 204 20.61 -20.55 118.64
CA SER A 204 20.73 -21.89 119.23
C SER A 204 21.51 -21.86 120.56
N GLU A 205 22.47 -20.95 120.71
CA GLU A 205 23.17 -20.66 121.97
C GLU A 205 22.29 -19.87 122.95
N ARG A 206 21.51 -18.88 122.46
CA ARG A 206 20.55 -18.10 123.26
C ARG A 206 19.35 -18.93 123.72
N LYS A 207 18.98 -20.00 123.01
CA LYS A 207 17.97 -20.98 123.44
C LYS A 207 18.42 -21.90 124.58
N LYS A 208 19.70 -21.91 124.98
CA LYS A 208 20.18 -22.61 126.19
C LYS A 208 20.08 -21.75 127.46
N SER A 209 19.70 -20.47 127.34
CA SER A 209 19.60 -19.54 128.46
C SER A 209 18.33 -18.69 128.35
N ALA A 210 17.23 -19.22 128.90
CA ALA A 210 15.93 -18.59 129.21
C ALA A 210 14.72 -19.08 128.38
N SER A 211 13.89 -19.86 129.08
CA SER A 211 12.48 -20.12 128.81
C SER A 211 11.58 -19.08 129.48
N THR A 212 10.49 -18.66 128.82
CA THR A 212 9.12 -18.32 129.36
C THR A 212 8.30 -17.63 128.23
N SER A 213 7.16 -18.18 127.79
CA SER A 213 5.75 -17.82 128.17
C SER A 213 5.45 -16.32 128.01
N THR A 214 4.45 -15.77 127.26
CA THR A 214 2.99 -16.06 127.13
C THR A 214 2.41 -15.14 126.01
N LYS A 215 1.63 -15.65 125.05
CA LYS A 215 0.18 -15.42 124.74
C LYS A 215 -0.38 -14.02 124.32
N GLN A 216 -1.25 -14.09 123.29
CA GLN A 216 -2.28 -13.13 122.77
C GLN A 216 -1.75 -11.96 121.90
N ASN A 217 -2.37 -11.53 120.80
CA ASN A 217 -3.80 -11.30 120.56
C ASN A 217 -4.20 -11.21 119.05
N LYS A 218 -5.52 -11.17 118.79
CA LYS A 218 -6.29 -11.20 117.53
C LYS A 218 -6.25 -9.94 116.63
N ARG A 219 -6.73 -10.14 115.37
CA ARG A 219 -7.42 -9.22 114.38
C ARG A 219 -6.54 -8.74 113.21
N LYS A 220 -6.99 -8.51 111.96
CA LYS A 220 -8.12 -8.89 111.06
C LYS A 220 -7.91 -8.11 109.73
N SER A 221 -8.33 -8.66 108.57
CA SER A 221 -8.63 -7.96 107.27
C SER A 221 -7.41 -7.51 106.42
N SER A 222 -7.41 -7.41 105.07
CA SER A 222 -8.40 -7.35 103.96
C SER A 222 -7.66 -7.61 102.63
N SER A 223 -8.08 -8.52 101.73
CA SER A 223 -9.03 -8.37 100.60
C SER A 223 -8.78 -7.21 99.61
N LEU A 224 -8.40 -7.60 98.38
CA LEU A 224 -8.74 -7.06 97.04
C LEU A 224 -8.68 -5.54 96.81
N ARG A 225 -7.84 -5.14 95.85
CA ARG A 225 -8.23 -4.22 94.76
C ARG A 225 -7.52 -4.58 93.45
N ASP A 226 -8.34 -5.02 92.49
CA ASP A 226 -8.22 -4.70 91.07
C ASP A 226 -8.08 -3.19 90.86
N GLY A 227 -7.33 -2.80 89.84
CA GLY A 227 -7.20 -1.41 89.44
C GLY A 227 -6.16 -1.19 88.35
N SER A 228 -6.42 -1.74 87.16
CA SER A 228 -5.77 -1.34 85.91
C SER A 228 -5.84 0.17 85.70
N PRO A 229 -4.79 0.84 85.19
CA PRO A 229 -5.00 1.92 84.24
C PRO A 229 -5.32 1.25 82.90
N ALA A 230 -6.58 1.29 82.51
CA ALA A 230 -6.95 1.22 81.11
C ALA A 230 -6.22 2.35 80.40
N LEU A 231 -5.18 2.02 79.62
CA LEU A 231 -4.73 2.91 78.57
C LEU A 231 -5.84 2.92 77.52
N ASP A 232 -6.51 4.06 77.52
CA ASP A 232 -7.40 4.60 76.52
C ASP A 232 -7.17 4.00 75.11
N PHE A 233 -8.20 3.32 74.59
CA PHE A 233 -8.37 3.11 73.16
C PHE A 233 -8.81 4.44 72.54
N GLY A 234 -7.91 5.43 72.59
CA GLY A 234 -7.92 6.57 71.69
C GLY A 234 -7.58 6.06 70.29
N ALA A 235 -8.62 5.87 69.50
CA ALA A 235 -8.60 5.53 68.08
C ALA A 235 -7.38 6.08 67.32
N THR A 236 -6.39 5.22 67.09
CA THR A 236 -5.58 5.23 65.87
C THR A 236 -5.29 3.79 65.53
N ASP A 237 -6.31 3.13 64.98
CA ASP A 237 -6.14 1.92 64.19
C ASP A 237 -5.31 2.30 62.95
N SER A 238 -4.00 2.43 63.15
CA SER A 238 -3.02 2.37 62.09
C SER A 238 -2.91 0.92 61.68
N SER A 239 -3.93 0.43 60.98
CA SER A 239 -3.76 -0.72 60.11
C SER A 239 -4.80 -0.75 59.01
N ARG A 240 -4.28 -0.85 57.78
CA ARG A 240 -4.90 -1.43 56.58
C ARG A 240 -5.77 -0.46 55.77
N HIS A 241 -5.11 0.15 54.78
CA HIS A 241 -5.77 0.31 53.49
C HIS A 241 -6.29 -1.08 53.05
N PRO A 242 -7.59 -1.26 52.79
CA PRO A 242 -8.01 -2.39 51.99
C PRO A 242 -7.36 -2.26 50.63
N LEU A 243 -6.73 -3.35 50.18
CA LEU A 243 -6.20 -3.48 48.83
C LEU A 243 -7.30 -3.07 47.84
N SER A 244 -6.99 -2.10 46.99
CA SER A 244 -7.78 -1.82 45.79
C SER A 244 -8.03 -3.15 45.06
N PRO A 245 -9.27 -3.48 44.68
CA PRO A 245 -9.52 -4.63 43.83
C PRO A 245 -8.68 -4.51 42.56
N LEU A 246 -8.01 -5.61 42.21
CA LEU A 246 -7.29 -5.79 40.96
C LEU A 246 -8.14 -5.28 39.78
N PRO A 247 -7.54 -4.61 38.78
CA PRO A 247 -8.27 -4.28 37.57
C PRO A 247 -8.83 -5.57 36.97
N HIS A 248 -10.12 -5.56 36.62
CA HIS A 248 -10.68 -6.59 35.77
C HIS A 248 -9.82 -6.68 34.52
N ASN A 249 -9.30 -7.88 34.25
CA ASN A 249 -9.03 -8.31 32.89
C ASN A 249 -10.29 -7.99 32.08
N SER A 250 -10.18 -7.11 31.08
CA SER A 250 -11.20 -6.99 30.05
C SER A 250 -10.89 -8.01 28.97
N PRO A 251 -11.64 -9.13 28.86
CA PRO A 251 -11.82 -9.79 27.59
C PRO A 251 -13.01 -9.11 26.91
N ASP A 252 -12.74 -8.32 25.88
CA ASP A 252 -13.65 -7.90 24.79
C ASP A 252 -12.97 -6.69 24.13
N TYR A 253 -12.48 -6.70 22.89
CA TYR A 253 -13.15 -7.17 21.69
C TYR A 253 -12.11 -7.53 20.63
N ARG A 254 -11.99 -8.82 20.32
CA ARG A 254 -11.45 -9.31 19.05
C ARG A 254 -12.62 -9.24 18.05
N ALA A 255 -12.32 -8.79 16.83
CA ALA A 255 -13.14 -8.81 15.60
C ALA A 255 -13.96 -7.56 15.30
N HIS A 256 -13.53 -6.81 14.27
CA HIS A 256 -14.21 -6.60 12.98
C HIS A 256 -13.12 -6.09 12.01
N LYS A 257 -12.57 -6.89 11.07
CA LYS A 257 -13.04 -7.07 9.68
C LYS A 257 -13.80 -5.86 9.11
N LYS A 258 -13.09 -4.95 8.44
CA LYS A 258 -13.12 -4.74 6.98
C LYS A 258 -11.99 -3.80 6.58
#